data_AF-A0A6L3K7N7-F1
#
_entry.id   AF-A0A6L3K7N7-F1
#
_cell.length_a   1.000
_cell.length_b   1.000
_cell.length_c   1.000
_cell.angle_alpha   90.00
_cell.angle_beta   90.00
_cell.angle_gamma   90.00
#
_symmetry.space_group_name_H-M   'P 1'
#
loop_
_entity.id
_entity.type
_entity.pdbx_description
1 polymer ?
#
loop_
_entity_poly.entity_id
_entity_poly.type
_entity_poly.pdbx_seq_one_letter_code
_entity_poly.pdbx_strand_id
1 'polypeptide(L)'
;MKRNSFLLFVAILFTSVSVSFAQKKLSILGDSYSTYYGYVTPDTNLCWYGVPEEKRENDVKRVEDTWWYILINEHGYQMERNNSYSGSTVCHTGYEKADYSDRSFVTRMDNLGNPDVLLVFGGTNDSWAKAPIGSYQYADWTKADLYSFRPAFCRLMDYLTKRYPNTRIYNITNTELSEDVINSMDEICRHYGVTNIHLRDIDKQWGHPSIKGMKSICEQVCKVLEE
;
A
#
# COMPACT_ATOMS: atom_id res chain seq x y z
N MET A 1 18.07 51.05 55.62
CA MET A 1 18.91 50.70 54.46
C MET A 1 19.02 49.19 54.35
N LYS A 2 18.63 48.66 53.18
CA LYS A 2 18.89 47.33 52.58
C LYS A 2 18.36 46.06 53.28
N ARG A 3 17.14 45.69 52.86
CA ARG A 3 16.75 44.30 52.48
C ARG A 3 17.84 43.70 51.58
N ASN A 4 18.13 42.41 51.72
CA ASN A 4 18.20 41.50 50.57
C ASN A 4 18.18 40.03 51.01
N SER A 5 17.08 39.40 50.61
CA SER A 5 16.82 37.97 50.58
C SER A 5 17.90 37.20 49.83
N PHE A 6 18.26 36.01 50.32
CA PHE A 6 18.86 34.98 49.49
C PHE A 6 18.04 33.70 49.66
N LEU A 7 16.88 33.69 49.00
CA LEU A 7 16.12 32.48 48.74
C LEU A 7 16.94 31.66 47.74
N LEU A 8 17.44 30.52 48.19
CA LEU A 8 18.13 29.54 47.36
C LEU A 8 17.11 28.96 46.38
N PHE A 9 17.09 29.47 45.15
CA PHE A 9 16.26 28.95 44.06
C PHE A 9 16.90 27.64 43.58
N VAL A 10 16.33 26.50 43.98
CA VAL A 10 16.64 25.20 43.37
C VAL A 10 15.97 25.19 42.00
N ALA A 11 16.72 25.57 40.97
CA ALA A 11 16.32 25.39 39.59
C ALA A 11 16.42 23.90 39.23
N ILE A 12 15.29 23.18 39.31
CA ILE A 12 15.17 21.84 38.73
C ILE A 12 15.17 22.04 37.22
N LEU A 13 16.32 21.78 36.59
CA LEU A 13 16.40 21.57 35.14
C LEU A 13 15.58 20.31 34.82
N PHE A 14 14.33 20.50 34.38
CA PHE A 14 13.63 19.49 33.60
C PHE A 14 14.31 19.43 32.24
N THR A 15 15.37 18.63 32.12
CA THR A 15 15.83 18.17 30.82
C THR A 15 14.75 17.23 30.29
N SER A 16 13.84 17.77 29.48
CA SER A 16 12.99 16.96 28.62
C SER A 16 13.92 16.19 27.69
N VAL A 17 14.19 14.92 28.02
CA VAL A 17 14.73 13.96 27.08
C VAL A 17 13.62 13.75 26.05
N SER A 18 13.65 14.53 24.98
CA SER A 18 12.86 14.24 23.79
C SER A 18 13.42 12.95 23.22
N VAL A 19 12.83 11.81 23.60
CA VAL A 19 13.08 10.55 22.90
C VAL A 19 12.51 10.76 21.50
N SER A 20 13.37 11.12 20.55
CA SER A 20 13.02 11.10 19.15
C SER A 20 12.84 9.62 18.77
N PHE A 21 11.61 9.13 18.83
CA PHE A 21 11.28 7.88 18.17
C PHE A 21 11.39 8.15 16.67
N ALA A 22 12.31 7.46 16.00
CA ALA A 22 12.39 7.49 14.56
C ALA A 22 11.04 7.00 14.00
N GLN A 23 10.42 7.83 13.17
CA GLN A 23 9.14 7.52 12.54
C GLN A 23 9.30 6.28 11.65
N LYS A 24 8.42 5.28 11.80
CA LYS A 24 8.50 4.07 10.99
C LYS A 24 8.27 4.41 9.52
N LYS A 25 9.13 3.91 8.64
CA LYS A 25 9.06 4.10 7.21
C LYS A 25 8.02 3.16 6.59
N LEU A 26 7.13 3.71 5.77
CA LEU A 26 6.08 2.97 5.09
C LEU A 26 6.23 3.08 3.58
N SER A 27 6.21 1.94 2.89
CA SER A 27 6.11 1.90 1.43
C SER A 27 4.82 1.21 0.99
N ILE A 28 4.37 1.57 -0.21
CA ILE A 28 3.17 1.02 -0.84
C ILE A 28 3.56 0.49 -2.22
N LEU A 29 3.17 -0.75 -2.50
CA LEU A 29 3.09 -1.28 -3.85
C LEU A 29 1.61 -1.41 -4.21
N GLY A 30 1.11 -0.47 -5.01
CA GLY A 30 -0.34 -0.32 -5.21
C GLY A 30 -0.79 -0.17 -6.66
N ASP A 31 -2.11 -0.16 -6.83
CA ASP A 31 -2.81 0.20 -8.06
C ASP A 31 -3.45 1.61 -7.95
N SER A 32 -4.48 1.91 -8.75
CA SER A 32 -5.17 3.20 -8.77
C SER A 32 -5.68 3.65 -7.40
N TYR A 33 -6.09 2.73 -6.52
CA TYR A 33 -6.61 3.04 -5.18
C TYR A 33 -5.58 3.71 -4.28
N SER A 34 -4.31 3.61 -4.63
CA SER A 34 -3.18 4.14 -3.86
C SER A 34 -2.41 5.24 -4.59
N THR A 35 -2.94 5.73 -5.73
CA THR A 35 -2.31 6.82 -6.49
C THR A 35 -2.82 8.19 -6.06
N TYR A 36 -1.97 9.21 -6.20
CA TYR A 36 -2.39 10.60 -6.31
C TYR A 36 -1.32 11.34 -7.12
N TYR A 37 -1.72 12.18 -8.07
CA TYR A 37 -0.80 12.88 -8.97
C TYR A 37 0.23 13.70 -8.19
N GLY A 38 1.52 13.51 -8.51
CA GLY A 38 2.65 14.15 -7.82
C GLY A 38 3.10 13.44 -6.53
N TYR A 39 2.47 12.34 -6.14
CA TYR A 39 2.79 11.59 -4.91
C TYR A 39 3.11 10.11 -5.14
N VAL A 40 3.40 9.73 -6.39
CA VAL A 40 3.87 8.40 -6.75
C VAL A 40 5.34 8.43 -7.15
N THR A 41 6.02 7.31 -6.99
CA THR A 41 7.41 7.12 -7.43
C THR A 41 7.53 5.75 -8.12
N PRO A 42 7.94 5.70 -9.39
CA PRO A 42 8.30 6.80 -10.29
C PRO A 42 7.16 7.82 -10.55
N ASP A 43 7.52 9.07 -10.84
CA ASP A 43 6.57 10.14 -11.18
C ASP A 43 5.87 9.90 -12.54
N THR A 44 6.46 9.04 -13.38
CA THR A 44 5.87 8.55 -14.62
C THR A 44 4.74 7.53 -14.42
N ASN A 45 4.53 7.03 -13.19
CA ASN A 45 3.42 6.10 -12.93
C ASN A 45 2.08 6.81 -13.13
N LEU A 46 1.18 6.16 -13.86
CA LEU A 46 -0.16 6.71 -14.09
C LEU A 46 -0.90 6.84 -12.76
N CYS A 47 -1.61 7.95 -12.60
CA CYS A 47 -2.45 8.22 -11.43
C CYS A 47 -3.93 8.20 -11.82
N TRP A 48 -4.79 7.93 -10.85
CA TRP A 48 -6.24 8.04 -10.99
C TRP A 48 -6.78 9.30 -10.31
N TYR A 49 -6.24 9.62 -9.13
CA TYR A 49 -6.64 10.79 -8.34
C TYR A 49 -5.75 12.01 -8.63
N GLY A 50 -6.36 13.20 -8.64
CA GLY A 50 -5.64 14.48 -8.69
C GLY A 50 -4.94 14.80 -10.01
N VAL A 51 -5.15 14.00 -11.06
CA VAL A 51 -4.54 14.24 -12.38
C VAL A 51 -5.07 15.55 -12.97
N PRO A 52 -4.20 16.51 -13.33
CA PRO A 52 -4.63 17.76 -13.95
C PRO A 52 -5.47 17.50 -15.20
N GLU A 53 -6.52 18.30 -15.40
CA GLU A 53 -7.42 18.26 -16.57
C GLU A 53 -8.29 16.98 -16.72
N GLU A 54 -7.98 15.88 -16.02
CA GLU A 54 -8.83 14.70 -15.96
C GLU A 54 -9.90 14.84 -14.86
N LYS A 55 -11.12 15.20 -15.27
CA LYS A 55 -12.27 15.23 -14.35
C LYS A 55 -12.83 13.82 -14.16
N ARG A 56 -12.68 13.29 -12.95
CA ARG A 56 -13.38 12.08 -12.48
C ARG A 56 -14.52 12.49 -11.56
N GLU A 57 -15.67 11.83 -11.72
CA GLU A 57 -16.82 11.93 -10.82
C GLU A 57 -16.56 11.14 -9.54
N ASN A 58 -15.65 11.66 -8.72
CA ASN A 58 -15.27 11.16 -7.40
C ASN A 58 -14.90 12.34 -6.49
N ASP A 59 -15.30 12.28 -5.22
CA ASP A 59 -15.18 13.38 -4.26
C ASP A 59 -13.79 13.55 -3.63
N VAL A 60 -12.84 12.63 -3.85
CA VAL A 60 -11.44 12.78 -3.43
C VAL A 60 -10.76 13.85 -4.29
N LYS A 61 -10.49 15.02 -3.70
CA LYS A 61 -9.92 16.19 -4.42
C LYS A 61 -8.55 16.62 -3.91
N ARG A 62 -8.09 16.03 -2.82
CA ARG A 62 -6.84 16.37 -2.15
C ARG A 62 -6.06 15.10 -1.83
N VAL A 63 -4.73 15.21 -1.74
CA VAL A 63 -3.90 14.06 -1.36
C VAL A 63 -4.21 13.62 0.07
N GLU A 64 -4.56 14.58 0.93
CA GLU A 64 -4.91 14.35 2.34
C GLU A 64 -6.21 13.57 2.53
N ASP A 65 -7.01 13.43 1.47
CA ASP A 65 -8.21 12.59 1.47
C ASP A 65 -7.88 11.10 1.23
N THR A 66 -6.67 10.77 0.81
CA THR A 66 -6.29 9.38 0.45
C THR A 66 -6.01 8.55 1.69
N TRP A 67 -6.42 7.27 1.65
CA TRP A 67 -6.30 6.35 2.79
C TRP A 67 -4.87 6.27 3.34
N TRP A 68 -3.88 6.30 2.45
CA TRP A 68 -2.49 6.18 2.82
C TRP A 68 -1.91 7.50 3.35
N TYR A 69 -2.39 8.66 2.88
CA TYR A 69 -1.97 9.94 3.43
C TYR A 69 -2.55 10.13 4.83
N ILE A 70 -3.83 9.77 5.02
CA ILE A 70 -4.48 9.74 6.33
C ILE A 70 -3.67 8.84 7.28
N LEU A 71 -3.35 7.61 6.84
CA LEU A 71 -2.58 6.66 7.63
C LEU A 71 -1.22 7.22 8.09
N ILE A 72 -0.43 7.79 7.18
CA ILE A 72 0.90 8.29 7.54
C ILE A 72 0.83 9.50 8.48
N ASN A 73 -0.15 10.37 8.29
CA ASN A 73 -0.26 11.62 9.04
C ASN A 73 -0.88 11.40 10.43
N GLU A 74 -1.87 10.52 10.55
CA GLU A 74 -2.58 10.29 11.81
C GLU A 74 -1.88 9.26 12.70
N HIS A 75 -1.14 8.30 12.13
CA HIS A 75 -0.52 7.19 12.87
C HIS A 75 1.01 7.23 12.91
N GLY A 76 1.60 8.38 12.57
CA GLY A 76 3.04 8.60 12.77
C GLY A 76 3.92 7.68 11.93
N TYR A 77 3.59 7.50 10.65
CA TYR A 77 4.47 6.85 9.66
C TYR A 77 5.10 7.88 8.72
N GLN A 78 6.33 7.63 8.28
CA GLN A 78 6.97 8.43 7.25
C GLN A 78 6.85 7.69 5.92
N MET A 79 6.33 8.34 4.88
CA MET A 79 6.31 7.74 3.54
C MET A 79 7.76 7.56 3.03
N GLU A 80 8.14 6.32 2.75
CA GLU A 80 9.40 5.96 2.11
C GLU A 80 9.22 5.92 0.59
N ARG A 81 8.23 5.15 0.10
CA ARG A 81 7.91 5.10 -1.32
C ARG A 81 6.48 4.67 -1.59
N ASN A 82 5.73 5.50 -2.31
CA ASN A 82 4.46 5.11 -2.90
C ASN A 82 4.66 4.70 -4.36
N ASN A 83 4.96 3.41 -4.59
CA ASN A 83 5.03 2.84 -5.94
C ASN A 83 3.66 2.28 -6.32
N SER A 84 2.74 3.19 -6.61
CA SER A 84 1.40 2.87 -7.10
C SER A 84 1.26 3.23 -8.57
N TYR A 85 0.54 2.42 -9.33
CA TYR A 85 0.34 2.62 -10.77
C TYR A 85 -1.11 2.31 -11.16
N SER A 86 -1.83 3.32 -11.64
CA SER A 86 -3.24 3.23 -12.05
C SER A 86 -3.48 2.19 -13.14
N GLY A 87 -4.42 1.28 -12.90
CA GLY A 87 -4.76 0.19 -13.81
C GLY A 87 -3.75 -0.98 -13.83
N SER A 88 -2.66 -0.94 -13.07
CA SER A 88 -1.69 -2.03 -13.06
C SER A 88 -2.24 -3.30 -12.41
N THR A 89 -1.86 -4.44 -12.98
CA THR A 89 -2.18 -5.79 -12.52
C THR A 89 -1.03 -6.39 -11.71
N VAL A 90 -1.32 -7.37 -10.87
CA VAL A 90 -0.29 -8.18 -10.22
C VAL A 90 0.47 -8.97 -11.27
N CYS A 91 -0.26 -9.69 -12.13
CA CYS A 91 0.30 -10.47 -13.23
C CYS A 91 0.59 -9.61 -14.46
N HIS A 92 1.22 -10.19 -15.48
CA HIS A 92 1.52 -9.51 -16.74
C HIS A 92 0.32 -9.41 -17.70
N THR A 93 -0.84 -9.99 -17.38
CA THR A 93 -2.04 -9.87 -18.23
C THR A 93 -2.91 -8.72 -17.77
N GLY A 94 -3.01 -7.67 -18.61
CA GLY A 94 -3.88 -6.52 -18.41
C GLY A 94 -5.26 -6.64 -19.05
N TYR A 95 -5.97 -5.51 -19.05
CA TYR A 95 -7.27 -5.36 -19.74
C TYR A 95 -7.15 -5.73 -21.23
N GLU A 96 -8.21 -6.34 -21.77
CA GLU A 96 -8.26 -6.79 -23.17
C GLU A 96 -7.10 -7.74 -23.55
N LYS A 97 -6.56 -8.47 -22.56
CA LYS A 97 -5.39 -9.36 -22.70
C LYS A 97 -4.11 -8.63 -23.13
N ALA A 98 -4.03 -7.31 -22.88
CA ALA A 98 -2.82 -6.53 -23.13
C ALA A 98 -1.65 -7.03 -22.27
N ASP A 99 -0.43 -6.88 -22.78
CA ASP A 99 0.78 -7.16 -22.03
C ASP A 99 1.11 -6.00 -21.10
N TYR A 100 1.01 -6.25 -19.79
CA TYR A 100 1.30 -5.30 -18.71
C TYR A 100 2.63 -5.61 -18.01
N SER A 101 3.54 -6.37 -18.64
CA SER A 101 4.89 -6.62 -18.11
C SER A 101 5.72 -5.36 -17.91
N ASP A 102 5.34 -4.23 -18.50
CA ASP A 102 5.94 -2.91 -18.28
C ASP A 102 5.54 -2.28 -16.93
N ARG A 103 4.38 -2.64 -16.37
CA ARG A 103 3.76 -1.94 -15.22
C ARG A 103 3.25 -2.85 -14.11
N SER A 104 3.30 -4.16 -14.27
CA SER A 104 2.76 -5.11 -13.30
C SER A 104 3.46 -5.04 -11.93
N PHE A 105 2.82 -5.53 -10.87
CA PHE A 105 3.41 -5.49 -9.53
C PHE A 105 4.70 -6.33 -9.49
N VAL A 106 4.71 -7.49 -10.14
CA VAL A 106 5.93 -8.33 -10.25
C VAL A 106 7.08 -7.61 -10.96
N THR A 107 6.80 -6.63 -11.82
CA THR A 107 7.84 -5.80 -12.45
C THR A 107 8.37 -4.71 -11.51
N ARG A 108 7.52 -4.20 -10.60
CA ARG A 108 7.81 -3.01 -9.77
C ARG A 108 8.25 -3.33 -8.34
N MET A 109 8.18 -4.59 -7.93
CA MET A 109 8.41 -5.08 -6.57
C MET A 109 9.81 -4.81 -5.98
N ASP A 110 10.80 -4.43 -6.80
CA ASP A 110 12.17 -4.13 -6.37
C ASP A 110 12.42 -2.64 -6.08
N ASN A 111 11.53 -1.75 -6.52
CA ASN A 111 11.64 -0.31 -6.31
C ASN A 111 10.71 0.17 -5.19
N LEU A 112 11.00 -0.24 -3.94
CA LEU A 112 10.20 0.09 -2.75
C LEU A 112 11.01 0.75 -1.62
N GLY A 113 12.32 0.96 -1.81
CA GLY A 113 13.18 1.63 -0.82
C GLY A 113 13.62 0.72 0.31
N ASN A 114 13.70 1.26 1.52
CA ASN A 114 14.00 0.50 2.74
C ASN A 114 12.93 0.74 3.83
N PRO A 115 11.71 0.23 3.65
CA PRO A 115 10.60 0.47 4.58
C PRO A 115 10.65 -0.44 5.81
N ASP A 116 10.11 0.04 6.93
CA ASP A 116 9.78 -0.78 8.11
C ASP A 116 8.44 -1.52 7.91
N VAL A 117 7.51 -0.93 7.16
CA VAL A 117 6.20 -1.49 6.80
C VAL A 117 5.99 -1.41 5.30
N LEU A 118 5.61 -2.53 4.67
CA LEU A 118 5.23 -2.59 3.26
C LEU A 118 3.78 -3.01 3.10
N LEU A 119 2.98 -2.17 2.46
CA LEU A 119 1.58 -2.45 2.12
C LEU A 119 1.47 -2.79 0.64
N VAL A 120 1.03 -4.01 0.33
CA VAL A 120 0.74 -4.47 -1.03
C VAL A 120 -0.77 -4.37 -1.24
N PHE A 121 -1.22 -3.48 -2.12
CA PHE A 121 -2.65 -3.27 -2.38
C PHE A 121 -2.95 -3.40 -3.88
N GLY A 122 -3.21 -4.63 -4.31
CA GLY A 122 -3.43 -4.98 -5.72
C GLY A 122 -4.41 -6.14 -5.89
N GLY A 123 -4.52 -6.64 -7.12
CA GLY A 123 -5.45 -7.72 -7.48
C GLY A 123 -6.81 -7.23 -8.01
N THR A 124 -7.16 -5.95 -7.78
CA THR A 124 -8.38 -5.35 -8.33
C THR A 124 -8.43 -5.46 -9.86
N ASN A 125 -7.35 -5.01 -10.51
CA ASN A 125 -7.27 -5.04 -11.98
C ASN A 125 -7.17 -6.46 -12.53
N ASP A 126 -6.50 -7.39 -11.85
CA ASP A 126 -6.45 -8.81 -12.28
C ASP A 126 -7.86 -9.42 -12.29
N SER A 127 -8.65 -9.11 -11.26
CA SER A 127 -10.05 -9.52 -11.17
C SER A 127 -10.91 -8.88 -12.27
N TRP A 128 -10.84 -7.56 -12.45
CA TRP A 128 -11.69 -6.85 -13.40
C TRP A 128 -11.31 -7.09 -14.87
N ALA A 129 -10.02 -7.21 -15.16
CA ALA A 129 -9.52 -7.61 -16.48
C ALA A 129 -9.78 -9.10 -16.80
N LYS A 130 -10.21 -9.88 -15.79
CA LYS A 130 -10.38 -11.33 -15.88
C LYS A 130 -9.09 -12.02 -16.34
N ALA A 131 -7.97 -11.63 -15.72
CA ALA A 131 -6.69 -12.24 -15.98
C ALA A 131 -6.75 -13.75 -15.71
N PRO A 132 -6.00 -14.59 -16.48
CA PRO A 132 -5.95 -16.02 -16.23
C PRO A 132 -5.55 -16.32 -14.78
N ILE A 133 -6.30 -17.16 -14.08
CA ILE A 133 -6.00 -17.47 -12.68
C ILE A 133 -4.73 -18.33 -12.54
N GLY A 134 -4.56 -19.31 -13.43
CA GLY A 134 -3.44 -20.25 -13.40
C GLY A 134 -3.47 -21.21 -12.21
N SER A 135 -2.31 -21.81 -11.91
CA SER A 135 -2.12 -22.74 -10.80
C SER A 135 -1.22 -22.13 -9.72
N TYR A 136 -1.36 -22.57 -8.48
CA TYR A 136 -0.40 -22.23 -7.45
C TYR A 136 1.00 -22.74 -7.83
N GLN A 137 2.00 -21.87 -7.77
CA GLN A 137 3.38 -22.17 -8.12
C GLN A 137 4.31 -21.42 -7.18
N TYR A 138 5.10 -22.14 -6.40
CA TYR A 138 5.90 -21.59 -5.29
C TYR A 138 7.41 -21.55 -5.58
N ALA A 139 7.83 -21.93 -6.79
CA ALA A 139 9.22 -21.87 -7.25
C ALA A 139 9.27 -21.90 -8.79
N ASP A 140 10.47 -21.67 -9.34
CA ASP A 140 10.82 -21.92 -10.74
C ASP A 140 9.90 -21.24 -11.77
N TRP A 141 9.45 -20.02 -11.47
CA TRP A 141 8.58 -19.24 -12.37
C TRP A 141 9.25 -18.91 -13.69
N THR A 142 8.60 -19.27 -14.79
CA THR A 142 8.95 -18.81 -16.12
C THR A 142 8.25 -17.49 -16.42
N LYS A 143 8.72 -16.74 -17.45
CA LYS A 143 8.04 -15.52 -17.90
C LYS A 143 6.58 -15.79 -18.30
N ALA A 144 6.29 -16.95 -18.88
CA ALA A 144 4.93 -17.32 -19.30
C ALA A 144 3.99 -17.50 -18.10
N ASP A 145 4.49 -18.10 -17.01
CA ASP A 145 3.69 -18.31 -15.79
C ASP A 145 3.20 -16.98 -15.19
N LEU A 146 4.03 -15.93 -15.29
CA LEU A 146 3.73 -14.60 -14.74
C LEU A 146 2.60 -13.86 -15.45
N TYR A 147 2.07 -14.38 -16.56
CA TYR A 147 0.82 -13.88 -17.16
C TYR A 147 -0.44 -14.39 -16.43
N SER A 148 -0.30 -15.35 -15.51
CA SER A 148 -1.40 -15.82 -14.66
C SER A 148 -1.31 -15.27 -13.25
N PHE A 149 -2.45 -15.07 -12.59
CA PHE A 149 -2.56 -14.45 -11.29
C PHE A 149 -1.82 -15.22 -10.18
N ARG A 150 -2.13 -16.51 -9.99
CA ARG A 150 -1.56 -17.31 -8.90
C ARG A 150 -0.03 -17.40 -8.97
N PRO A 151 0.61 -17.74 -10.11
CA PRO A 151 2.06 -17.74 -10.20
C PRO A 151 2.67 -16.36 -9.96
N ALA A 152 2.07 -15.29 -10.51
CA ALA A 152 2.57 -13.93 -10.33
C ALA A 152 2.48 -13.46 -8.87
N PHE A 153 1.37 -13.72 -8.19
CA PHE A 153 1.20 -13.35 -6.79
C PHE A 153 2.11 -14.17 -5.86
N CYS A 154 2.32 -15.47 -6.16
CA CYS A 154 3.34 -16.27 -5.47
C CYS A 154 4.75 -15.68 -5.67
N ARG A 155 5.12 -15.35 -6.92
CA ARG A 155 6.42 -14.76 -7.25
C ARG A 155 6.63 -13.41 -6.56
N LEU A 156 5.56 -12.62 -6.41
CA LEU A 156 5.57 -11.35 -5.69
C LEU A 156 5.85 -11.57 -4.21
N MET A 157 5.08 -12.44 -3.53
CA MET A 157 5.23 -12.67 -2.09
C MET A 157 6.57 -13.33 -1.74
N ASP A 158 7.04 -14.29 -2.55
CA ASP A 158 8.36 -14.90 -2.39
C ASP A 158 9.48 -13.84 -2.41
N TYR A 159 9.40 -12.93 -3.39
CA TYR A 159 10.41 -11.90 -3.54
C TYR A 159 10.40 -10.89 -2.41
N LEU A 160 9.21 -10.38 -2.06
CA LEU A 160 9.10 -9.34 -1.04
C LEU A 160 9.60 -9.87 0.32
N THR A 161 9.19 -11.08 0.71
CA THR A 161 9.61 -11.70 1.98
C THR A 161 11.11 -11.97 2.05
N LYS A 162 11.75 -12.35 0.94
CA LYS A 162 13.21 -12.54 0.88
C LYS A 162 13.99 -11.23 0.78
N ARG A 163 13.48 -10.26 0.01
CA ARG A 163 14.16 -8.98 -0.27
C ARG A 163 14.09 -8.02 0.90
N TYR A 164 13.03 -8.09 1.69
CA TYR A 164 12.74 -7.21 2.82
C TYR A 164 12.56 -8.00 4.13
N PRO A 165 13.59 -8.73 4.59
CA PRO A 165 13.46 -9.69 5.70
C PRO A 165 13.15 -9.05 7.07
N ASN A 166 13.38 -7.74 7.22
CA ASN A 166 13.10 -6.99 8.45
C ASN A 166 11.85 -6.10 8.34
N THR A 167 11.16 -6.12 7.20
CA THR A 167 9.97 -5.30 6.94
C THR A 167 8.72 -6.07 7.33
N ARG A 168 7.77 -5.44 8.03
CA ARG A 168 6.43 -6.02 8.24
C ARG A 168 5.64 -5.85 6.93
N ILE A 169 5.38 -6.96 6.24
CA ILE A 169 4.67 -6.96 4.96
C ILE A 169 3.20 -7.32 5.21
N TYR A 170 2.29 -6.56 4.60
CA TYR A 170 0.86 -6.81 4.61
C TYR A 170 0.32 -6.81 3.19
N ASN A 171 -0.57 -7.75 2.90
CA ASN A 171 -1.42 -7.67 1.72
C ASN A 171 -2.76 -7.04 2.10
N ILE A 172 -3.33 -6.24 1.21
CA ILE A 172 -4.65 -5.65 1.35
C ILE A 172 -5.52 -6.19 0.20
N THR A 173 -6.58 -6.91 0.56
CA THR A 173 -7.57 -7.44 -0.38
C THR A 173 -8.75 -6.47 -0.48
N ASN A 174 -8.99 -5.94 -1.67
CA ASN A 174 -10.14 -5.08 -1.96
C ASN A 174 -11.47 -5.84 -1.83
N THR A 175 -12.58 -5.10 -1.68
CA THR A 175 -13.94 -5.64 -1.80
C THR A 175 -14.33 -5.83 -3.27
N GLU A 176 -15.33 -6.69 -3.51
CA GLU A 176 -15.97 -6.89 -4.82
C GLU A 176 -15.03 -7.44 -5.90
N LEU A 177 -14.09 -8.29 -5.49
CA LEU A 177 -13.23 -9.07 -6.38
C LEU A 177 -13.82 -10.46 -6.63
N SER A 178 -13.32 -11.16 -7.64
CA SER A 178 -13.71 -12.55 -7.88
C SER A 178 -13.26 -13.46 -6.74
N GLU A 179 -14.06 -14.49 -6.44
CA GLU A 179 -13.72 -15.47 -5.39
C GLU A 179 -12.37 -16.15 -5.67
N ASP A 180 -12.06 -16.43 -6.93
CA ASP A 180 -10.77 -17.01 -7.31
C ASP A 180 -9.59 -16.12 -6.92
N VAL A 181 -9.68 -14.80 -7.12
CA VAL A 181 -8.63 -13.85 -6.75
C VAL A 181 -8.53 -13.72 -5.23
N ILE A 182 -9.66 -13.60 -4.53
CA ILE A 182 -9.70 -13.50 -3.06
C ILE A 182 -9.09 -14.75 -2.41
N ASN A 183 -9.60 -15.94 -2.74
CA ASN A 183 -9.14 -17.20 -2.17
C ASN A 183 -7.66 -17.47 -2.50
N SER A 184 -7.21 -17.06 -3.69
CA SER A 184 -5.80 -17.20 -4.06
C SER A 184 -4.90 -16.28 -3.24
N MET A 185 -5.29 -15.02 -3.02
CA MET A 185 -4.51 -14.12 -2.18
C MET A 185 -4.43 -14.63 -0.75
N ASP A 186 -5.52 -15.16 -0.20
CA ASP A 186 -5.53 -15.78 1.13
C ASP A 186 -4.57 -16.95 1.25
N GLU A 187 -4.69 -17.92 0.35
CA GLU A 187 -3.88 -19.13 0.39
C GLU A 187 -2.40 -18.81 0.21
N ILE A 188 -2.07 -17.87 -0.68
CA ILE A 188 -0.69 -17.49 -0.95
C ILE A 188 -0.12 -16.65 0.21
N CYS A 189 -0.86 -15.68 0.74
CA CYS A 189 -0.42 -14.92 1.91
C CYS A 189 -0.16 -15.84 3.10
N ARG A 190 -1.06 -16.81 3.35
CA ARG A 190 -0.89 -17.85 4.38
C ARG A 190 0.37 -18.68 4.15
N HIS A 191 0.65 -19.08 2.91
CA HIS A 191 1.86 -19.83 2.57
C HIS A 191 3.14 -19.07 2.92
N TYR A 192 3.20 -17.77 2.62
CA TYR A 192 4.39 -16.94 2.85
C TYR A 192 4.43 -16.26 4.24
N GLY A 193 3.46 -16.54 5.12
CA GLY A 193 3.39 -15.91 6.44
C GLY A 193 3.11 -14.40 6.40
N VAL A 194 2.44 -13.93 5.35
CA VAL A 194 2.03 -12.52 5.19
C VAL A 194 0.59 -12.36 5.69
N THR A 195 0.34 -11.34 6.50
CA THR A 195 -1.02 -11.03 6.95
C THR A 195 -1.83 -10.43 5.79
N ASN A 196 -2.98 -11.03 5.50
CA ASN A 196 -3.93 -10.53 4.49
C ASN A 196 -5.08 -9.75 5.15
N ILE A 197 -5.15 -8.44 4.89
CA ILE A 197 -6.19 -7.54 5.39
C ILE A 197 -7.36 -7.55 4.40
N HIS A 198 -8.48 -8.14 4.82
CA HIS A 198 -9.72 -8.12 4.04
C HIS A 198 -10.50 -6.85 4.32
N LEU A 199 -10.52 -5.96 3.33
CA LEU A 199 -11.38 -4.79 3.40
C LEU A 199 -12.85 -5.19 3.32
N ARG A 200 -13.71 -4.43 4.00
CA ARG A 200 -15.16 -4.62 4.01
C ARG A 200 -15.85 -3.26 3.93
N ASP A 201 -17.03 -3.23 3.31
CA ASP A 201 -17.92 -2.06 3.30
C ASP A 201 -17.23 -0.74 2.86
N ILE A 202 -16.46 -0.80 1.77
CA ILE A 202 -15.76 0.35 1.21
C ILE A 202 -16.69 1.11 0.26
N ASP A 203 -17.01 2.36 0.62
CA ASP A 203 -17.78 3.27 -0.22
C ASP A 203 -16.98 3.67 -1.48
N LYS A 204 -17.58 3.52 -2.66
CA LYS A 204 -16.92 3.75 -3.94
C LYS A 204 -17.76 4.66 -4.84
N GLN A 205 -17.08 5.53 -5.57
CA GLN A 205 -17.61 6.34 -6.67
C GLN A 205 -16.79 6.01 -7.91
N TRP A 206 -17.46 5.59 -9.00
CA TRP A 206 -16.80 5.09 -10.22
C TRP A 206 -15.86 3.91 -9.98
N GLY A 207 -16.27 2.99 -9.11
CA GLY A 207 -15.48 1.81 -8.74
C GLY A 207 -14.22 2.13 -7.94
N HIS A 208 -14.00 3.37 -7.52
CA HIS A 208 -12.83 3.80 -6.75
C HIS A 208 -13.27 4.39 -5.41
N PRO A 209 -12.49 4.26 -4.31
CA PRO A 209 -12.90 4.77 -3.01
C PRO A 209 -13.24 6.26 -3.08
N SER A 210 -14.36 6.62 -2.45
CA SER A 210 -14.70 8.02 -2.12
C SER A 210 -13.89 8.49 -0.90
N ILE A 211 -14.04 9.73 -0.46
CA ILE A 211 -13.50 10.20 0.84
C ILE A 211 -13.94 9.27 1.98
N LYS A 212 -15.21 8.85 1.98
CA LYS A 212 -15.73 7.91 2.99
C LYS A 212 -15.03 6.55 2.87
N GLY A 213 -14.87 6.03 1.65
CA GLY A 213 -14.15 4.79 1.40
C GLY A 213 -12.69 4.85 1.83
N MET A 214 -11.98 5.94 1.53
CA MET A 214 -10.59 6.16 1.90
C MET A 214 -10.40 6.12 3.43
N LYS A 215 -11.30 6.76 4.18
CA LYS A 215 -11.30 6.69 5.65
C LYS A 215 -11.53 5.27 6.16
N SER A 216 -12.52 4.56 5.61
CA SER A 216 -12.78 3.15 5.98
C SER A 216 -11.58 2.24 5.70
N ILE A 217 -10.86 2.45 4.60
CA ILE A 217 -9.63 1.70 4.30
C ILE A 217 -8.57 2.01 5.37
N CYS A 218 -8.33 3.29 5.67
CA CYS A 218 -7.35 3.69 6.68
C CYS A 218 -7.64 3.06 8.04
N GLU A 219 -8.89 3.15 8.53
CA GLU A 219 -9.31 2.58 9.81
C GLU A 219 -9.07 1.06 9.87
N GLN A 220 -9.45 0.33 8.82
CA GLN A 220 -9.30 -1.13 8.77
C GLN A 220 -7.83 -1.56 8.68
N VAL A 221 -7.01 -0.85 7.89
CA VAL A 221 -5.58 -1.13 7.78
C VAL A 221 -4.88 -0.81 9.10
N CYS A 222 -5.16 0.37 9.67
CA CYS A 222 -4.53 0.80 10.91
C CYS A 222 -4.76 -0.18 12.05
N LYS A 223 -6.01 -0.66 12.21
CA LYS A 223 -6.36 -1.63 13.22
C LYS A 223 -5.44 -2.85 13.23
N VAL A 224 -5.05 -3.35 12.05
CA VAL A 224 -4.17 -4.51 11.92
C VAL A 224 -2.69 -4.15 12.12
N LEU A 225 -2.28 -2.92 11.77
CA LEU A 225 -0.88 -2.49 11.95
C LEU A 225 -0.49 -2.28 13.42
N GLU A 226 -1.48 -1.91 14.25
CA GLU A 226 -1.34 -1.65 15.69
C GLU A 226 -1.43 -2.94 16.55
N GLU A 227 -1.87 -4.06 15.97
CA GLU A 227 -1.79 -5.41 16.55
C GLU A 227 -0.36 -5.99 16.47
#